data_AF-A0A9X3MT98-F1
#
_entry.id   AF-A0A9X3MT98-F1
#
_cell.length_a   1.000
_cell.length_b   1.000
_cell.length_c   1.000
_cell.angle_alpha   90.00
_cell.angle_beta   90.00
_cell.angle_gamma   90.00
#
_symmetry.space_group_name_H-M   'P 1'
#
loop_
_entity.id
_entity.type
_entity.pdbx_description
1 polymer ?
#
loop_
_entity_poly.entity_id
_entity_poly.type
_entity_poly.pdbx_seq_one_letter_code
_entity_poly.pdbx_strand_id
1 'polypeptide(L)'
;MSDYDVFAPTTVLSQDVPAWLMREYLDSYSAWRDESADVQGAYERWAASQDADAATAFVAYRAALDREERAAIELCGWAERISGRKDPHAAM
;
A
#
# COMPACT_ATOMS: atom_id res chain seq x y z
N MET A 1 -2.15 6.42 -52.80
CA MET A 1 -0.69 6.35 -52.57
C MET A 1 -0.37 7.45 -51.57
N SER A 2 -0.88 7.33 -50.34
CA SER A 2 -0.23 6.81 -49.13
C SER A 2 1.05 7.57 -48.78
N ASP A 3 0.88 8.58 -47.92
CA ASP A 3 1.94 9.32 -47.23
C ASP A 3 1.53 9.46 -45.75
N TYR A 4 1.36 8.32 -45.08
CA TYR A 4 1.10 8.23 -43.64
C TYR A 4 2.02 7.17 -43.07
N ASP A 5 3.30 7.52 -42.94
CA ASP A 5 4.26 6.70 -42.20
C ASP A 5 5.38 7.58 -41.60
N VAL A 6 5.02 8.54 -40.75
CA VAL A 6 5.98 9.33 -39.94
C VAL A 6 5.53 9.40 -38.48
N PHE A 7 4.97 8.31 -37.98
CA PHE A 7 4.94 8.06 -36.54
C PHE A 7 4.96 6.54 -36.37
N ALA A 8 6.12 5.94 -36.61
CA ALA A 8 6.41 4.68 -35.95
C ALA A 8 6.14 4.92 -34.46
N PRO A 9 5.18 4.21 -33.83
CA PRO A 9 5.08 4.26 -32.39
C PRO A 9 6.25 3.41 -31.90
N THR A 10 7.45 3.97 -31.94
CA THR A 10 8.48 3.63 -30.98
C THR A 10 8.04 4.28 -29.67
N THR A 11 6.86 3.88 -29.19
CA THR A 11 6.59 3.86 -27.77
C THR A 11 7.61 2.87 -27.25
N VAL A 12 8.77 3.39 -26.88
CA VAL A 12 9.53 2.81 -25.79
C VAL A 12 8.55 2.85 -24.63
N LEU A 13 7.72 1.80 -24.51
CA LEU A 13 6.97 1.54 -23.31
C LEU A 13 8.06 1.28 -22.29
N SER A 14 8.41 2.35 -21.57
CA SER A 14 8.86 2.27 -20.19
C SER A 14 8.13 1.10 -19.57
N GLN A 15 8.83 0.15 -18.97
CA GLN A 15 8.23 -1.08 -18.45
C GLN A 15 6.96 -0.76 -17.65
N ASP A 16 5.78 -0.87 -18.26
CA ASP A 16 4.56 -0.38 -17.64
C ASP A 16 4.15 -1.35 -16.55
N VAL A 17 4.03 -0.88 -15.31
CA VAL A 17 3.55 -1.71 -14.20
C VAL A 17 2.22 -2.31 -14.62
N PRO A 18 2.06 -3.65 -14.64
CA PRO A 18 0.79 -4.25 -15.02
C PRO A 18 -0.34 -3.61 -14.20
N ALA A 19 -1.44 -3.25 -14.86
CA ALA A 19 -2.54 -2.55 -14.19
C ALA A 19 -3.09 -3.32 -12.99
N TRP A 20 -3.06 -4.66 -13.03
CA TRP A 20 -3.43 -5.50 -11.89
C TRP A 20 -2.47 -5.36 -10.71
N LEU A 21 -1.16 -5.24 -10.95
CA LEU A 21 -0.16 -5.08 -9.90
C LEU A 21 -0.25 -3.70 -9.24
N MET A 22 -0.51 -2.66 -10.04
CA MET A 22 -0.83 -1.33 -9.50
C MET A 22 -2.11 -1.34 -8.67
N ARG A 23 -3.13 -2.10 -9.09
CA ARG A 23 -4.37 -2.24 -8.34
C ARG A 23 -4.14 -2.88 -6.98
N GLU A 24 -3.46 -4.03 -6.92
CA GLU A 24 -3.16 -4.71 -5.65
C GLU A 24 -2.37 -3.81 -4.69
N TYR A 25 -1.39 -3.06 -5.20
CA TYR A 25 -0.66 -2.07 -4.39
C TYR A 25 -1.56 -0.97 -3.84
N LEU A 26 -2.45 -0.41 -4.67
CA LEU A 26 -3.38 0.63 -4.24
C LEU A 26 -4.40 0.10 -3.25
N ASP A 27 -4.91 -1.12 -3.46
CA ASP A 27 -5.85 -1.77 -2.54
C ASP A 27 -5.18 -2.03 -1.18
N SER A 28 -3.94 -2.52 -1.15
CA SER A 28 -3.16 -2.65 0.09
C SER A 28 -2.81 -1.31 0.74
N TYR A 29 -2.57 -0.26 -0.05
CA TYR A 29 -2.35 1.09 0.48
C TYR A 29 -3.61 1.61 1.18
N SER A 30 -4.77 1.45 0.55
CA SER A 30 -6.07 1.80 1.15
C SER A 30 -6.33 0.99 2.42
N ALA A 31 -6.09 -0.32 2.41
CA ALA A 31 -6.25 -1.16 3.59
C ALA A 31 -5.36 -0.71 4.76
N TRP A 32 -4.09 -0.39 4.50
CA TRP A 32 -3.20 0.16 5.54
C TRP A 32 -3.71 1.51 6.05
N ARG A 33 -4.20 2.40 5.18
CA ARG A 33 -4.77 3.69 5.59
C ARG A 33 -6.00 3.56 6.46
N ASP A 34 -6.85 2.58 6.19
CA ASP A 34 -8.03 2.28 7.01
C ASP A 34 -7.62 1.77 8.39
N GLU A 35 -6.65 0.85 8.47
CA GLU A 35 -6.13 0.37 9.76
C GLU A 35 -5.40 1.48 10.54
N SER A 36 -4.64 2.37 9.89
CA SER A 36 -4.05 3.55 10.56
C SER A 36 -5.12 4.49 11.13
N ALA A 37 -6.27 4.64 10.46
CA ALA A 37 -7.38 5.43 10.98
C ALA A 37 -8.03 4.75 12.20
N ASP A 38 -8.15 3.43 12.18
CA ASP A 38 -8.63 2.63 13.31
C ASP A 38 -7.69 2.73 14.52
N VAL A 39 -6.37 2.71 14.29
CA VAL A 39 -5.34 2.94 15.32
C VAL A 39 -5.53 4.30 15.97
N GLN A 40 -5.70 5.35 15.17
CA GLN A 40 -5.95 6.71 15.68
C GLN A 40 -7.23 6.76 16.52
N GLY A 41 -8.33 6.18 16.03
CA GLY A 41 -9.60 6.13 16.76
C GLY A 41 -9.54 5.29 18.04
N ALA A 42 -8.72 4.23 18.06
CA ALA A 42 -8.51 3.42 19.26
C ALA A 42 -7.62 4.13 20.29
N TYR A 43 -6.59 4.84 19.83
CA TYR A 43 -5.75 5.68 20.67
C TYR A 43 -6.57 6.77 21.36
N GLU A 44 -7.39 7.52 20.60
CA GLU A 44 -8.23 8.59 21.14
C GLU A 44 -9.20 8.07 22.21
N ARG A 45 -9.82 6.90 21.98
CA ARG A 45 -10.69 6.24 22.96
C ARG A 45 -9.95 5.83 24.22
N TRP A 46 -8.75 5.27 24.09
CA TRP A 46 -7.91 4.92 25.24
C TRP A 46 -7.46 6.18 25.99
N ALA A 47 -7.01 7.21 25.30
CA ALA A 47 -6.56 8.47 25.89
C ALA A 47 -7.69 9.21 26.65
N ALA A 48 -8.95 9.04 26.22
CA ALA A 48 -10.12 9.63 26.87
C ALA A 48 -10.75 8.73 27.96
N SER A 49 -10.30 7.48 28.10
CA SER A 49 -10.90 6.53 29.04
C SER A 49 -10.51 6.81 30.50
N GLN A 50 -11.40 6.45 31.43
CA GLN A 50 -11.13 6.47 32.88
C GLN A 50 -10.59 5.10 33.33
N ASP A 51 -9.98 5.06 34.52
CA ASP A 51 -9.19 3.90 35.01
C ASP A 51 -9.86 2.53 34.87
N ALA A 52 -11.17 2.43 35.03
CA ALA A 52 -11.90 1.17 34.92
C ALA A 52 -11.96 0.61 33.48
N ASP A 53 -11.98 1.48 32.47
CA ASP A 53 -12.08 1.11 31.05
C ASP A 53 -10.73 1.20 30.31
N ALA A 54 -9.74 1.85 30.93
CA ALA A 54 -8.45 2.13 30.31
C ALA A 54 -7.69 0.87 29.90
N ALA A 55 -7.72 -0.19 30.71
CA ALA A 55 -7.07 -1.46 30.37
C ALA A 55 -7.70 -2.10 29.13
N THR A 56 -9.03 -2.10 29.02
CA THR A 56 -9.76 -2.67 27.88
C THR A 56 -9.55 -1.82 26.63
N ALA A 57 -9.59 -0.49 26.75
CA ALA A 57 -9.31 0.41 25.63
C ALA A 57 -7.87 0.28 25.13
N PHE A 58 -6.90 0.07 26.03
CA PHE A 58 -5.52 -0.19 25.67
C PHE A 58 -5.35 -1.50 24.89
N VAL A 59 -6.04 -2.58 25.28
CA VAL A 59 -6.05 -3.85 24.52
C VAL A 59 -6.62 -3.64 23.12
N ALA A 60 -7.69 -2.86 22.98
CA ALA A 60 -8.26 -2.53 21.67
C ALA A 60 -7.30 -1.72 20.80
N TYR A 61 -6.58 -0.76 21.39
CA TYR A 61 -5.53 0.00 20.71
C TYR A 61 -4.37 -0.89 20.25
N ARG A 62 -3.88 -1.78 21.11
CA ARG A 62 -2.85 -2.78 20.75
C ARG A 62 -3.30 -3.67 19.60
N ALA A 63 -4.54 -4.16 19.63
CA ALA A 63 -5.09 -4.98 18.55
C ALA A 63 -5.21 -4.22 17.22
N ALA A 64 -5.47 -2.90 17.26
CA ALA A 64 -5.46 -2.06 16.06
C ALA A 64 -4.04 -1.90 15.50
N LEU A 65 -3.03 -1.68 16.35
CA LEU A 65 -1.63 -1.62 15.93
C LEU A 65 -1.18 -2.93 15.26
N ASP A 66 -1.54 -4.08 15.83
CA ASP A 66 -1.19 -5.39 15.27
C ASP A 66 -1.81 -5.60 13.87
N ARG A 67 -2.99 -5.01 13.60
CA ARG A 67 -3.62 -5.05 12.26
C ARG A 67 -2.96 -4.07 11.29
N GLU A 68 -2.68 -2.85 11.73
CA GLU A 68 -1.95 -1.86 10.92
C GLU A 68 -0.58 -2.40 10.50
N GLU A 69 0.17 -3.04 11.41
CA GLU A 69 1.48 -3.64 11.11
C GLU A 69 1.36 -4.73 10.04
N ARG A 70 0.35 -5.60 10.12
CA ARG A 70 0.11 -6.63 9.09
C ARG A 70 -0.21 -6.00 7.73
N ALA A 71 -1.08 -4.99 7.69
CA ALA A 71 -1.40 -4.28 6.46
C ALA A 71 -0.17 -3.57 5.86
N ALA A 72 0.71 -3.01 6.71
CA ALA A 72 1.97 -2.41 6.28
C ALA A 72 2.92 -3.45 5.67
N ILE A 73 3.03 -4.64 6.26
CA ILE A 73 3.83 -5.75 5.71
C ILE A 73 3.32 -6.15 4.32
N GLU A 74 2.00 -6.27 4.14
CA GLU A 74 1.40 -6.57 2.83
C GLU A 74 1.71 -5.49 1.80
N LEU A 75 1.53 -4.21 2.15
CA LEU A 75 1.85 -3.07 1.31
C LEU A 75 3.34 -3.06 0.90
N CYS A 76 4.25 -3.31 1.84
CA CYS A 76 5.69 -3.44 1.58
C CYS A 76 5.97 -4.56 0.58
N GLY A 77 5.32 -5.71 0.74
CA GLY A 77 5.44 -6.82 -0.21
C GLY A 77 5.02 -6.44 -1.63
N TRP A 78 3.99 -5.63 -1.81
CA TRP A 78 3.59 -5.14 -3.13
C TRP A 78 4.54 -4.06 -3.68
N ALA A 79 5.04 -3.17 -2.82
CA ALA A 79 6.03 -2.15 -3.19
C ALA A 79 7.32 -2.79 -3.72
N GLU A 80 7.79 -3.87 -3.07
CA GLU A 80 8.94 -4.66 -3.52
C GLU A 80 8.69 -5.30 -4.88
N ARG A 81 7.50 -5.87 -5.13
CA ARG A 81 7.14 -6.46 -6.44
C ARG A 81 7.10 -5.43 -7.56
N ILE A 82 6.61 -4.22 -7.28
CA ILE A 82 6.63 -3.10 -8.24
C ILE A 82 8.08 -2.66 -8.53
N SER A 83 8.91 -2.61 -7.50
CA SER A 83 10.30 -2.13 -7.58
C SER A 83 11.22 -3.15 -8.25
N GLY A 84 11.13 -4.45 -7.91
CA GLY A 84 11.92 -5.51 -8.52
C GLY A 84 11.64 -5.73 -10.00
N ARG A 85 10.52 -5.22 -10.51
CA ARG A 85 10.21 -5.22 -11.95
C ARG A 85 10.84 -4.03 -12.69
N LYS A 86 11.15 -2.93 -12.01
CA LYS A 86 11.81 -1.74 -12.59
C LYS A 86 13.29 -1.95 -12.90
N ASP A 87 13.89 -3.08 -12.50
CA ASP A 87 15.29 -3.43 -12.79
C ASP A 87 15.42 -4.56 -13.85
N PRO A 88 15.21 -4.29 -15.15
CA PRO A 88 15.53 -5.23 -16.22
C PRO A 88 17.03 -5.19 -16.61
N HIS A 89 17.80 -4.22 -16.11
CA HIS A 89 19.16 -3.92 -16.60
C HIS A 89 20.29 -4.27 -15.62
N ALA A 90 20.02 -4.89 -14.48
CA ALA A 90 21.06 -5.30 -13.52
C ALA A 90 21.67 -6.69 -13.79
N ALA A 91 21.26 -7.35 -14.89
CA ALA A 91 21.70 -8.70 -15.25
C ALA A 91 22.39 -8.80 -16.63
N MET A 92 23.08 -7.74 -17.07
CA MET A 92 23.94 -7.75 -18.25
C MET A 92 25.24 -7.01 -17.97
#